data_AF-I3D3U5-F1
#
_entry.id   AF-I3D3U5-F1
#
_cell.length_a   1.000
_cell.length_b   1.000
_cell.length_c   1.000
_cell.angle_alpha   90.00
_cell.angle_beta   90.00
_cell.angle_gamma   90.00
#
_symmetry.space_group_name_H-M   'P 1'
#
loop_
_entity.id
_entity.type
_entity.pdbx_description
1 polymer ?
#
loop_
_entity_poly.entity_id
_entity_poly.type
_entity_poly.pdbx_seq_one_letter_code
_entity_poly.pdbx_strand_id
1 'polypeptide(L)'
;MGLENYLIYKKNLVLFFGPSIGLARKNDWIEASSESVSIKNLPLELPGEKTLKQIGEKKLSKDEINDDDLSSLLKRPDFIVEDIVKTKEVTLTDSAKSIVISDSSGEIDVEAKVPDVFVARTHPLKDTIDEIREIFVTLGFSEIIGNMTQSSFWNFDALFTPQDHPARELQDTFYLDGISAKKIATPEQIRKVSDSHKKNWRYHWDINEARKMVLRTHTTCVTIKHLAENKPDEARVFSLGRVFRNEKVSYKHLVEFNQIEGVVVGKDANLRNLMGIQREFYKRIGITKIKFWPTFFPYTEPSLQTMVYNERLEKWIELFGMGIFRPEVTKPLGITKPVLAWGGGIERIAMLKYGIDDVREFYNNNLSWLRSATKCQ
;
A
#
# COMPACT_ATOMS: atom_id res chain seq x y z
N MET A 1 60.23 -19.42 36.24
CA MET A 1 60.54 -19.61 34.81
C MET A 1 60.40 -18.23 34.16
N GLY A 2 61.41 -17.36 34.13
CA GLY A 2 62.79 -17.63 33.73
C GLY A 2 62.86 -17.47 32.21
N LEU A 3 63.11 -16.25 31.74
CA LEU A 3 63.60 -15.92 30.40
C LEU A 3 64.17 -14.50 30.47
N GLU A 4 65.41 -14.40 30.96
CA GLU A 4 66.26 -13.22 30.82
C GLU A 4 66.54 -13.02 29.32
N ASN A 5 66.03 -11.94 28.72
CA ASN A 5 66.43 -11.56 27.36
C ASN A 5 67.62 -10.60 27.43
N TYR A 6 68.80 -11.18 27.70
CA TYR A 6 70.08 -10.58 27.37
C TYR A 6 70.23 -10.55 25.83
N LEU A 7 70.20 -9.36 25.23
CA LEU A 7 70.56 -9.19 23.83
C LEU A 7 72.10 -9.10 23.69
N ILE A 8 72.76 -10.25 23.71
CA ILE A 8 74.22 -10.34 23.50
C ILE A 8 74.54 -10.19 22.02
N TYR A 9 74.86 -8.97 21.60
CA TYR A 9 75.28 -8.67 20.22
C TYR A 9 76.79 -8.89 20.01
N LYS A 10 77.17 -9.78 19.09
CA LYS A 10 78.55 -10.27 18.88
C LYS A 10 79.49 -9.27 18.17
N LYS A 11 80.67 -9.10 18.79
CA LYS A 11 82.05 -8.85 18.29
C LYS A 11 82.41 -7.78 17.24
N ASN A 12 81.52 -6.97 16.65
CA ASN A 12 81.97 -5.88 15.73
C ASN A 12 81.07 -4.64 15.60
N LEU A 13 80.14 -4.39 16.53
CA LEU A 13 79.19 -3.26 16.43
C LEU A 13 79.76 -1.92 16.93
N VAL A 14 80.79 -1.94 17.77
CA VAL A 14 81.39 -0.72 18.34
C VAL A 14 82.01 0.19 17.27
N LEU A 15 82.49 -0.38 16.16
CA LEU A 15 83.07 0.38 15.05
C LEU A 15 82.01 1.10 14.18
N PHE A 16 80.81 0.53 14.03
CA PHE A 16 79.75 1.10 13.17
C PHE A 16 78.79 2.04 13.90
N PHE A 17 78.55 1.81 15.19
CA PHE A 17 77.58 2.60 15.99
C PHE A 17 78.26 3.40 17.11
N GLY A 18 79.56 3.66 17.00
CA GLY A 18 80.36 4.36 18.02
C GLY A 18 79.70 5.63 18.59
N PRO A 19 79.19 6.57 17.76
CA PRO A 19 78.50 7.77 18.24
C PRO A 19 77.23 7.46 19.04
N SER A 20 76.41 6.52 18.55
CA SER A 20 75.12 6.15 19.16
C SER A 20 75.30 5.38 20.47
N ILE A 21 76.29 4.47 20.53
CA ILE A 21 76.65 3.75 21.77
C ILE A 21 77.23 4.73 22.80
N GLY A 22 78.05 5.70 22.36
CA GLY A 22 78.57 6.76 23.21
C GLY A 22 77.46 7.62 23.82
N LEU A 23 76.46 8.00 23.03
CA LEU A 23 75.31 8.76 23.50
C LEU A 23 74.43 7.94 24.46
N ALA A 24 74.18 6.67 24.14
CA ALA A 24 73.37 5.78 24.98
C ALA A 24 74.04 5.47 26.33
N ARG A 25 75.38 5.34 26.38
CA ARG A 25 76.13 5.28 27.66
C ARG A 25 76.05 6.59 28.43
N LYS A 26 76.19 7.74 27.76
CA LYS A 26 76.12 9.07 28.41
C LYS A 26 74.78 9.30 29.10
N ASN A 27 73.70 8.75 28.53
CA ASN A 27 72.35 8.85 29.09
C ASN A 27 71.97 7.66 30.01
N ASP A 28 72.93 6.80 30.37
CA ASP A 28 72.75 5.64 31.26
C ASP A 28 71.68 4.62 30.82
N TRP A 29 71.45 4.51 29.50
CA TRP A 29 70.47 3.59 28.91
C TRP A 29 71.02 2.17 28.72
N ILE A 30 72.33 2.06 28.50
CA ILE A 30 72.99 0.79 28.24
C ILE A 30 74.26 0.65 29.07
N GLU A 31 74.61 -0.59 29.39
CA GLU A 31 75.93 -0.96 29.87
C GLU A 31 76.62 -1.77 28.77
N ALA A 32 77.86 -1.43 28.43
CA ALA A 32 78.54 -2.10 27.33
C ALA A 32 79.97 -2.44 27.70
N SER A 33 80.37 -3.67 27.43
CA SER A 33 81.75 -4.16 27.46
C SER A 33 82.29 -4.29 26.03
N SER A 34 83.56 -4.67 25.88
CA SER A 34 84.16 -4.94 24.57
C SER A 34 83.50 -6.09 23.80
N GLU A 35 82.71 -6.93 24.49
CA GLU A 35 82.10 -8.14 23.91
C GLU A 35 80.57 -8.17 23.94
N SER A 36 79.90 -7.28 24.70
CA SER A 36 78.43 -7.27 24.81
C SER A 36 77.86 -5.89 25.19
N VAL A 37 76.62 -5.63 24.80
CA VAL A 37 75.82 -4.46 25.22
C VAL A 37 74.53 -4.95 25.87
N SER A 38 74.25 -4.54 27.11
CA SER A 38 73.00 -4.80 27.82
C SER A 38 72.22 -3.51 28.03
N ILE A 39 70.89 -3.60 28.02
CA ILE A 39 70.01 -2.46 28.32
C ILE A 39 69.91 -2.33 29.84
N LYS A 40 70.20 -1.14 30.35
CA LYS A 40 70.12 -0.83 31.78
C LYS A 40 68.81 -0.10 32.11
N ASN A 41 68.46 0.91 31.32
CA ASN A 41 67.22 1.66 31.42
C ASN A 41 66.61 1.88 30.03
N LEU A 42 65.29 1.84 29.95
CA LEU A 42 64.57 2.18 28.72
C LEU A 42 64.69 3.69 28.46
N PRO A 43 64.98 4.10 27.21
CA PRO A 43 64.99 5.52 26.86
C PRO A 43 63.60 6.14 27.06
N LEU A 44 63.58 7.42 27.41
CA LEU A 44 62.35 8.22 27.43
C LEU A 44 61.82 8.35 26.00
N GLU A 45 60.49 8.29 25.82
CA GLU A 45 59.84 8.52 24.51
C GLU A 45 60.32 9.85 23.92
N LEU A 46 60.75 9.81 22.66
CA LEU A 46 61.20 11.01 21.97
C LEU A 46 60.01 11.91 21.62
N PRO A 47 60.18 13.25 21.58
CA PRO A 47 59.13 14.16 21.14
C PRO A 47 58.61 13.76 19.75
N GLY A 48 57.30 13.53 19.66
CA GLY A 48 56.58 13.17 18.45
C GLY A 48 56.41 11.67 18.23
N GLU A 49 57.13 10.82 18.97
CA GLU A 49 57.10 9.35 18.81
C GLU A 49 55.72 8.77 19.15
N LYS A 50 55.09 9.30 20.20
CA LYS A 50 53.76 8.88 20.65
C LYS A 50 52.69 9.21 19.61
N THR A 51 52.69 10.43 19.10
CA THR A 51 51.72 10.88 18.09
C THR A 51 51.93 10.15 16.76
N LEU A 52 53.18 9.94 16.33
CA LEU A 52 53.49 9.17 15.12
C LEU A 52 53.00 7.72 15.20
N LYS A 53 53.14 7.07 16.36
CA LYS A 53 52.62 5.71 16.57
C LYS A 53 51.11 5.65 16.39
N GLN A 54 50.39 6.64 16.92
CA GLN A 54 48.93 6.69 16.79
C GLN A 54 48.47 6.96 15.35
N ILE A 55 49.18 7.82 14.60
CA ILE A 55 48.92 8.07 13.17
C ILE A 55 49.15 6.81 12.33
N GLY A 56 50.19 6.03 12.65
CA GLY A 56 50.48 4.78 11.95
C GLY A 56 49.39 3.71 12.10
N GLU A 57 48.65 3.74 13.21
CA GLU A 57 47.58 2.77 13.49
C GLU A 57 46.21 3.21 12.96
N LYS A 58 45.92 4.53 12.93
CA LYS A 58 44.58 5.07 12.63
C LYS A 58 44.65 6.46 12.00
N LYS A 59 43.65 6.82 11.20
CA LYS A 59 43.43 8.23 10.82
C LYS A 59 42.89 9.00 12.02
N LEU A 60 43.58 10.06 12.42
CA LEU A 60 43.20 10.94 13.53
C LEU A 60 42.63 12.25 13.02
N SER A 61 41.67 12.82 13.75
CA SER A 61 41.19 14.18 13.53
C SER A 61 42.14 15.21 14.15
N LYS A 62 42.14 16.46 13.63
CA LYS A 62 43.10 17.49 14.04
C LYS A 62 43.07 17.81 15.53
N ASP A 63 41.90 17.71 16.15
CA ASP A 63 41.69 18.02 17.57
C ASP A 63 42.22 16.93 18.51
N GLU A 64 42.50 15.74 17.99
CA GLU A 64 43.04 14.60 18.73
C GLU A 64 44.58 14.55 18.69
N ILE A 65 45.21 15.42 17.89
CA ILE A 65 46.65 15.48 17.73
C ILE A 65 47.22 16.41 18.80
N ASN A 66 48.19 15.90 19.56
CA ASN A 66 48.91 16.74 20.52
C ASN A 66 49.99 17.55 19.79
N ASP A 67 49.68 18.82 19.49
CA ASP A 67 50.58 19.74 18.78
C ASP A 67 51.91 19.98 19.51
N ASP A 68 51.93 19.91 20.85
CA ASP A 68 53.15 20.09 21.63
C ASP A 68 54.16 18.95 21.39
N ASP A 69 53.66 17.72 21.18
CA ASP A 69 54.48 16.54 20.90
C ASP A 69 55.11 16.61 19.49
N LEU A 70 54.39 17.16 18.52
CA LEU A 70 54.85 17.33 17.13
C LEU A 70 55.69 18.60 16.90
N SER A 71 55.79 19.49 17.88
CA SER A 71 56.42 20.82 17.76
C SER A 71 57.87 20.78 17.23
N SER A 72 58.61 19.71 17.51
CA SER A 72 59.98 19.50 17.01
C SER A 72 60.02 19.02 15.56
N LEU A 73 59.02 18.26 15.12
CA LEU A 73 58.89 17.72 13.76
C LEU A 73 58.40 18.78 12.77
N LEU A 74 57.47 19.64 13.20
CA LEU A 74 56.95 20.76 12.41
C LEU A 74 58.01 21.82 12.08
N LYS A 75 59.12 21.87 12.82
CA LYS A 75 60.24 22.80 12.61
C LYS A 75 61.34 22.25 11.70
N ARG A 76 61.19 21.04 11.15
CA ARG A 76 62.18 20.45 10.24
C ARG A 76 62.17 21.19 8.89
N PRO A 77 63.35 21.42 8.28
CA PRO A 77 63.47 22.26 7.09
C PRO A 77 62.68 21.77 5.86
N ASP A 78 62.30 20.49 5.81
CA ASP A 78 61.56 19.88 4.68
C ASP A 78 60.07 19.61 4.99
N PHE A 79 59.48 20.30 5.98
CA PHE A 79 58.04 20.16 6.26
C PHE A 79 57.21 20.87 5.18
N ILE A 80 56.45 20.09 4.39
CA ILE A 80 55.59 20.58 3.31
C ILE A 80 54.13 20.63 3.82
N VAL A 81 53.51 21.80 3.72
CA VAL A 81 52.06 21.98 3.97
C VAL A 81 51.35 22.10 2.62
N GLU A 82 50.36 21.24 2.36
CA GLU A 82 49.55 21.28 1.14
C GLU A 82 48.13 21.76 1.49
N ASP A 83 47.83 23.03 1.18
CA ASP A 83 46.50 23.62 1.40
C ASP A 83 45.62 23.44 0.14
N ILE A 84 44.60 22.59 0.22
CA ILE A 84 43.65 22.37 -0.88
C ILE A 84 42.49 23.37 -0.76
N VAL A 85 42.56 24.46 -1.54
CA VAL A 85 41.43 25.41 -1.68
C VAL A 85 40.53 24.98 -2.83
N LYS A 86 39.28 24.56 -2.54
CA LYS A 86 38.26 24.27 -3.56
C LYS A 86 37.45 25.53 -3.86
N THR A 87 37.75 26.22 -4.96
CA THR A 87 36.90 27.29 -5.51
C THR A 87 35.95 26.72 -6.56
N LYS A 88 34.66 27.06 -6.46
CA LYS A 88 33.64 26.81 -7.49
C LYS A 88 33.30 28.14 -8.15
N GLU A 89 33.59 28.28 -9.43
CA GLU A 89 33.19 29.46 -10.19
C GLU A 89 31.73 29.29 -10.64
N VAL A 90 30.85 30.17 -10.17
CA VAL A 90 29.43 30.20 -10.56
C VAL A 90 29.30 31.27 -11.66
N THR A 91 29.12 30.84 -12.90
CA THR A 91 28.86 31.74 -14.03
C THR A 91 27.41 31.64 -14.48
N LEU A 92 26.85 32.78 -14.90
CA LEU A 92 25.53 32.83 -15.54
C LEU A 92 25.61 32.17 -16.92
N THR A 93 24.58 31.37 -17.26
CA THR A 93 24.38 30.83 -18.61
C THR A 93 24.25 31.96 -19.63
N ASP A 94 24.59 31.70 -20.90
CA ASP A 94 24.57 32.74 -21.95
C ASP A 94 23.19 33.40 -22.13
N SER A 95 22.10 32.63 -21.91
CA SER A 95 20.73 33.15 -21.88
C SER A 95 20.44 34.15 -20.75
N ALA A 96 21.16 34.06 -19.63
CA ALA A 96 21.02 34.98 -18.51
C ALA A 96 21.85 36.26 -18.69
N LYS A 97 22.96 36.18 -19.45
CA LYS A 97 23.77 37.36 -19.81
C LYS A 97 23.08 38.25 -20.85
N SER A 98 22.18 37.68 -21.65
CA SER A 98 21.37 38.42 -22.64
C SER A 98 20.14 39.11 -22.06
N ILE A 99 19.82 38.91 -20.78
CA ILE A 99 18.67 39.58 -20.14
C ILE A 99 19.07 41.03 -19.84
N VAL A 100 18.50 41.96 -20.59
CA VAL A 100 18.64 43.38 -20.34
C VAL A 100 17.67 43.76 -19.22
N ILE A 101 18.20 44.06 -18.03
CA ILE A 101 17.42 44.40 -16.81
C ILE A 101 16.84 45.83 -16.87
N SER A 102 16.98 46.55 -17.99
CA SER A 102 16.69 47.99 -18.05
C SER A 102 15.22 48.37 -18.23
N ASP A 103 14.27 47.43 -18.31
CA ASP A 103 12.84 47.73 -18.52
C ASP A 103 11.86 47.07 -17.53
N SER A 104 12.34 46.40 -16.47
CA SER A 104 11.45 45.89 -15.42
C SER A 104 11.38 46.85 -14.23
N SER A 105 10.82 48.04 -14.45
CA SER A 105 10.60 49.07 -13.42
C SER A 105 9.22 48.98 -12.75
N GLY A 106 8.53 47.84 -12.86
CA GLY A 106 7.31 47.56 -12.11
C GLY A 106 7.65 46.82 -10.81
N GLU A 107 7.18 47.32 -9.67
CA GLU A 107 7.08 46.51 -8.45
C GLU A 107 6.28 45.24 -8.78
N ILE A 108 6.78 44.07 -8.37
CA ILE A 108 6.05 42.82 -8.56
C ILE A 108 4.85 42.85 -7.62
N ASP A 109 3.65 42.89 -8.19
CA ASP A 109 2.42 42.73 -7.43
C ASP A 109 2.31 41.29 -6.92
N VAL A 110 2.62 41.10 -5.64
CA VAL A 110 2.58 39.79 -4.96
C VAL A 110 1.16 39.26 -4.75
N GLU A 111 0.14 40.12 -4.90
CA GLU A 111 -1.28 39.75 -4.79
C GLU A 111 -1.90 39.44 -6.16
N ALA A 112 -1.13 39.64 -7.25
CA ALA A 112 -1.60 39.35 -8.59
C ALA A 112 -1.94 37.86 -8.74
N LYS A 113 -3.11 37.59 -9.34
CA LYS A 113 -3.50 36.22 -9.67
C LYS A 113 -2.55 35.65 -10.72
N VAL A 114 -1.79 34.63 -10.32
CA VAL A 114 -0.97 33.83 -11.23
C VAL A 114 -1.85 32.89 -12.07
N PRO A 115 -1.43 32.51 -13.28
CA PRO A 115 -2.12 31.48 -14.05
C PRO A 115 -2.24 30.18 -13.26
N ASP A 116 -3.44 29.58 -13.26
CA ASP A 116 -3.67 28.30 -12.62
C ASP A 116 -2.84 27.20 -13.31
N VAL A 117 -1.94 26.56 -12.56
CA VAL A 117 -1.19 25.39 -13.02
C VAL A 117 -1.93 24.13 -12.64
N PHE A 118 -2.53 23.45 -13.62
CA PHE A 118 -3.24 22.19 -13.40
C PHE A 118 -2.27 21.00 -13.46
N VAL A 119 -1.94 20.45 -12.30
CA VAL A 119 -1.19 19.19 -12.20
C VAL A 119 -2.05 17.99 -12.59
N ALA A 120 -1.41 16.88 -12.95
CA ALA A 120 -2.11 15.62 -13.20
C ALA A 120 -2.89 15.18 -11.94
N ARG A 121 -4.15 14.78 -12.12
CA ARG A 121 -5.03 14.32 -11.05
C ARG A 121 -5.64 12.97 -11.39
N THR A 122 -5.93 12.19 -10.35
CA THR A 122 -6.71 10.96 -10.46
C THR A 122 -8.20 11.31 -10.45
N HIS A 123 -9.03 10.51 -11.12
CA HIS A 123 -10.47 10.73 -11.15
C HIS A 123 -11.07 10.58 -9.72
N PRO A 124 -11.95 11.48 -9.26
CA PRO A 124 -12.49 11.43 -7.89
C PRO A 124 -13.18 10.10 -7.52
N LEU A 125 -13.90 9.49 -8.47
CA LEU A 125 -14.46 8.14 -8.29
C LEU A 125 -13.39 7.07 -8.11
N LYS A 126 -12.25 7.19 -8.81
CA LYS A 126 -11.12 6.26 -8.69
C LYS A 126 -10.42 6.42 -7.33
N ASP A 127 -10.23 7.65 -6.87
CA ASP A 127 -9.72 7.92 -5.52
C ASP A 127 -10.63 7.29 -4.44
N THR A 128 -11.95 7.41 -4.60
CA THR A 128 -12.93 6.77 -3.67
C THR A 128 -12.86 5.24 -3.73
N ILE A 129 -12.73 4.67 -4.93
CA ILE A 129 -12.56 3.21 -5.12
C ILE A 129 -11.30 2.73 -4.40
N ASP A 130 -10.20 3.48 -4.50
CA ASP A 130 -8.90 3.11 -3.94
C ASP A 130 -8.90 3.21 -2.42
N GLU A 131 -9.50 4.26 -1.86
CA GLU A 131 -9.74 4.41 -0.42
C GLU A 131 -10.60 3.26 0.14
N ILE A 132 -11.73 2.94 -0.50
CA ILE A 132 -12.59 1.82 -0.06
C ILE A 132 -11.83 0.50 -0.11
N ARG A 133 -11.05 0.26 -1.18
CA ARG A 133 -10.21 -0.94 -1.31
C ARG A 133 -9.23 -1.03 -0.14
N GLU A 134 -8.52 0.05 0.16
CA GLU A 134 -7.55 0.12 1.26
C GLU A 134 -8.19 -0.14 2.63
N ILE A 135 -9.38 0.41 2.87
CA ILE A 135 -10.12 0.16 4.11
C ILE A 135 -10.41 -1.34 4.27
N PHE A 136 -10.94 -2.02 3.26
CA PHE A 136 -11.26 -3.45 3.37
C PHE A 136 -10.03 -4.34 3.50
N VAL A 137 -8.94 -4.00 2.81
CA VAL A 137 -7.64 -4.68 3.00
C VAL A 137 -7.17 -4.52 4.44
N THR A 138 -7.27 -3.31 5.01
CA THR A 138 -6.91 -3.04 6.42
C THR A 138 -7.80 -3.80 7.41
N LEU A 139 -9.05 -4.09 7.05
CA LEU A 139 -9.97 -4.93 7.84
C LEU A 139 -9.69 -6.44 7.68
N GLY A 140 -8.65 -6.80 6.94
CA GLY A 140 -8.19 -8.17 6.74
C GLY A 140 -8.93 -8.93 5.63
N PHE A 141 -9.55 -8.22 4.68
CA PHE A 141 -10.14 -8.85 3.50
C PHE A 141 -9.12 -8.99 2.36
N SER A 142 -9.23 -10.06 1.58
CA SER A 142 -8.47 -10.25 0.34
C SER A 142 -9.33 -9.91 -0.88
N GLU A 143 -8.77 -9.15 -1.83
CA GLU A 143 -9.48 -8.81 -3.07
C GLU A 143 -9.47 -10.00 -4.04
N ILE A 144 -10.63 -10.30 -4.62
CA ILE A 144 -10.79 -11.29 -5.69
C ILE A 144 -11.36 -10.62 -6.93
N ILE A 145 -10.87 -11.05 -8.09
CA ILE A 145 -11.25 -10.52 -9.40
C ILE A 145 -12.16 -11.53 -10.09
N GLY A 146 -13.23 -11.04 -10.71
CA GLY A 146 -14.12 -11.86 -11.52
C GLY A 146 -14.42 -11.18 -12.86
N ASN A 147 -14.76 -12.01 -13.85
CA ASN A 147 -15.14 -11.55 -15.18
C ASN A 147 -16.43 -10.72 -15.15
N MET A 148 -16.51 -9.74 -16.05
CA MET A 148 -17.71 -8.93 -16.26
C MET A 148 -18.87 -9.74 -16.84
N THR A 149 -18.57 -10.78 -17.61
CA THR A 149 -19.56 -11.73 -18.15
C THR A 149 -19.68 -12.94 -17.24
N GLN A 150 -20.90 -13.35 -16.92
CA GLN A 150 -21.19 -14.53 -16.10
C GLN A 150 -22.28 -15.38 -16.75
N SER A 151 -22.32 -16.66 -16.43
CA SER A 151 -23.50 -17.47 -16.74
C SER A 151 -24.65 -17.06 -15.82
N SER A 152 -25.89 -17.17 -16.32
CA SER A 152 -27.10 -16.97 -15.52
C SER A 152 -27.13 -17.89 -14.29
N PHE A 153 -26.49 -19.06 -14.39
CA PHE A 153 -26.23 -19.93 -13.25
C PHE A 153 -25.54 -19.21 -12.08
N TRP A 154 -24.36 -18.61 -12.30
CA TRP A 154 -23.62 -17.95 -11.23
C TRP A 154 -24.19 -16.58 -10.87
N ASN A 155 -24.79 -15.89 -11.84
CA ASN A 155 -25.40 -14.59 -11.59
C ASN A 155 -26.71 -14.69 -10.82
N PHE A 156 -27.46 -15.79 -10.95
CA PHE A 156 -28.79 -15.88 -10.33
C PHE A 156 -29.07 -17.23 -9.66
N ASP A 157 -28.94 -18.36 -10.37
CA ASP A 157 -29.40 -19.66 -9.85
C ASP A 157 -28.63 -20.09 -8.59
N ALA A 158 -27.30 -19.91 -8.59
CA ALA A 158 -26.42 -20.22 -7.46
C ALA A 158 -26.74 -19.35 -6.23
N LEU A 159 -27.32 -18.17 -6.44
CA LEU A 159 -27.82 -17.26 -5.42
C LEU A 159 -29.30 -17.47 -5.12
N PHE A 160 -29.85 -18.64 -5.45
CA PHE A 160 -31.22 -19.02 -5.09
C PHE A 160 -32.33 -18.09 -5.60
N THR A 161 -32.02 -17.19 -6.54
CA THR A 161 -33.00 -16.35 -7.23
C THR A 161 -33.76 -17.19 -8.23
N PRO A 162 -35.10 -17.29 -8.23
CA PRO A 162 -35.83 -18.18 -9.15
C PRO A 162 -35.75 -17.71 -10.61
N GLN A 163 -36.01 -18.60 -11.57
CA GLN A 163 -35.85 -18.32 -13.02
C GLN A 163 -36.91 -17.37 -13.61
N ASP A 164 -38.06 -17.24 -12.96
CA ASP A 164 -39.14 -16.32 -13.28
C ASP A 164 -39.04 -14.98 -12.53
N HIS A 165 -37.92 -14.74 -11.83
CA HIS A 165 -37.73 -13.52 -11.05
C HIS A 165 -37.63 -12.28 -11.97
N PRO A 166 -38.32 -11.16 -11.67
CA PRO A 166 -38.31 -9.95 -12.51
C PRO A 166 -36.91 -9.42 -12.86
N ALA A 167 -35.95 -9.49 -11.92
CA ALA A 167 -34.57 -9.09 -12.17
C ALA A 167 -33.86 -9.86 -13.31
N ARG A 168 -34.40 -11.01 -13.76
CA ARG A 168 -33.89 -11.78 -14.91
C ARG A 168 -34.52 -11.36 -16.24
N GLU A 169 -35.54 -10.52 -16.22
CA GLU A 169 -36.17 -10.05 -17.44
C GLU A 169 -35.19 -9.19 -18.27
N LEU A 170 -35.40 -9.16 -19.58
CA LEU A 170 -34.58 -8.37 -20.52
C LEU A 170 -34.59 -6.87 -20.19
N GLN A 171 -35.66 -6.40 -19.54
CA GLN A 171 -35.79 -5.02 -19.08
C GLN A 171 -34.86 -4.67 -17.91
N ASP A 172 -34.29 -5.67 -17.20
CA ASP A 172 -33.46 -5.46 -16.00
C ASP A 172 -32.02 -5.98 -16.20
N THR A 173 -31.82 -6.97 -17.07
CA THR A 173 -30.52 -7.64 -17.28
C THR A 173 -30.07 -7.65 -18.75
N PHE A 174 -28.79 -7.36 -18.99
CA PHE A 174 -28.18 -7.51 -20.31
C PHE A 174 -27.74 -8.95 -20.56
N TYR A 175 -28.43 -9.62 -21.48
CA TYR A 175 -28.07 -10.93 -22.00
C TYR A 175 -27.16 -10.79 -23.23
N LEU A 176 -26.21 -11.72 -23.37
CA LEU A 176 -25.35 -11.80 -24.54
C LEU A 176 -25.99 -12.70 -25.59
N ASP A 177 -26.39 -12.11 -26.71
CA ASP A 177 -27.00 -12.84 -27.80
C ASP A 177 -26.00 -13.81 -28.47
N GLY A 178 -26.49 -14.98 -28.87
CA GLY A 178 -25.70 -16.03 -29.53
C GLY A 178 -24.61 -16.69 -28.67
N ILE A 179 -24.48 -16.34 -27.38
CA ILE A 179 -23.43 -16.86 -26.49
C ILE A 179 -24.03 -17.64 -25.33
N SER A 180 -23.61 -18.90 -25.20
CA SER A 180 -24.01 -19.78 -24.09
C SER A 180 -22.80 -20.42 -23.43
N ALA A 181 -22.85 -20.53 -22.10
CA ALA A 181 -21.81 -21.21 -21.34
C ALA A 181 -21.84 -22.72 -21.60
N LYS A 182 -20.74 -23.25 -22.18
CA LYS A 182 -20.59 -24.70 -22.38
C LYS A 182 -20.51 -25.46 -21.04
N LYS A 183 -19.82 -24.88 -20.07
CA LYS A 183 -19.65 -25.43 -18.72
C LYS A 183 -20.00 -24.35 -17.69
N ILE A 184 -21.15 -24.49 -17.04
CA ILE A 184 -21.60 -23.56 -16.00
C ILE A 184 -21.04 -23.92 -14.62
N ALA A 185 -21.07 -25.19 -14.23
CA ALA A 185 -20.61 -25.69 -12.94
C ALA A 185 -20.34 -27.21 -13.04
N THR A 186 -19.98 -27.86 -11.92
CA THR A 186 -19.90 -29.34 -11.91
C THR A 186 -21.30 -29.97 -12.02
N PRO A 187 -21.44 -31.18 -12.59
CA PRO A 187 -22.75 -31.85 -12.67
C PRO A 187 -23.43 -32.00 -11.30
N GLU A 188 -22.64 -32.21 -10.24
CA GLU A 188 -23.15 -32.29 -8.88
C GLU A 188 -23.70 -30.95 -8.38
N GLN A 189 -22.99 -29.84 -8.61
CA GLN A 189 -23.46 -28.50 -8.24
C GLN A 189 -24.75 -28.15 -8.98
N ILE A 190 -24.81 -28.42 -10.29
CA ILE A 190 -26.03 -28.18 -11.10
C ILE A 190 -27.20 -28.97 -10.55
N ARG A 191 -27.01 -30.27 -10.27
CA ARG A 191 -28.05 -31.13 -9.69
C ARG A 191 -28.53 -30.58 -8.35
N LYS A 192 -27.62 -30.30 -7.42
CA LYS A 192 -27.96 -29.81 -6.07
C LYS A 192 -28.68 -28.45 -6.10
N VAL A 193 -28.25 -27.54 -6.96
CA VAL A 193 -28.92 -26.23 -7.14
C VAL A 193 -30.31 -26.45 -7.75
N SER A 194 -30.42 -27.22 -8.83
CA SER A 194 -31.71 -27.54 -9.47
C SER A 194 -32.70 -28.18 -8.49
N ASP A 195 -32.25 -29.14 -7.68
CA ASP A 195 -33.08 -29.81 -6.67
C ASP A 195 -33.53 -28.84 -5.57
N SER A 196 -32.64 -27.94 -5.13
CA SER A 196 -32.98 -26.87 -4.18
C SER A 196 -34.06 -25.95 -4.74
N HIS A 197 -33.94 -25.54 -6.00
CA HIS A 197 -34.93 -24.69 -6.67
C HIS A 197 -36.28 -25.39 -6.82
N LYS A 198 -36.31 -26.62 -7.34
CA LYS A 198 -37.54 -27.41 -7.50
C LYS A 198 -38.26 -27.62 -6.18
N LYS A 199 -37.52 -27.94 -5.11
CA LYS A 199 -38.08 -28.20 -3.78
C LYS A 199 -38.72 -26.94 -3.19
N ASN A 200 -38.05 -25.79 -3.31
CA ASN A 200 -38.45 -24.59 -2.57
C ASN A 200 -39.34 -23.65 -3.39
N TRP A 201 -39.05 -23.46 -4.69
CA TRP A 201 -39.80 -22.58 -5.59
C TRP A 201 -40.90 -23.31 -6.37
N ARG A 202 -40.90 -24.66 -6.38
CA ARG A 202 -41.96 -25.51 -6.97
C ARG A 202 -42.21 -25.28 -8.47
N TYR A 203 -41.14 -25.10 -9.24
CA TYR A 203 -41.20 -24.97 -10.70
C TYR A 203 -40.19 -25.90 -11.40
N HIS A 204 -40.30 -26.01 -12.72
CA HIS A 204 -39.32 -26.73 -13.54
C HIS A 204 -38.08 -25.88 -13.79
N TRP A 205 -36.97 -26.22 -13.14
CA TRP A 205 -35.68 -25.56 -13.38
C TRP A 205 -35.09 -25.98 -14.74
N ASP A 206 -34.92 -25.02 -15.65
CA ASP A 206 -34.36 -25.24 -16.99
C ASP A 206 -32.85 -24.94 -17.03
N ILE A 207 -32.07 -25.90 -17.53
CA ILE A 207 -30.62 -25.74 -17.71
C ILE A 207 -30.25 -24.77 -18.82
N ASN A 208 -31.11 -24.58 -19.82
CA ASN A 208 -30.83 -23.67 -20.93
C ASN A 208 -30.89 -22.21 -20.47
N GLU A 209 -31.83 -21.88 -19.59
CA GLU A 209 -31.86 -20.58 -18.91
C GLU A 209 -30.58 -20.33 -18.11
N ALA A 210 -30.11 -21.33 -17.36
CA ALA A 210 -28.87 -21.25 -16.58
C ALA A 210 -27.59 -21.06 -17.44
N ARG A 211 -27.62 -21.52 -18.71
CA ARG A 211 -26.51 -21.42 -19.66
C ARG A 211 -26.40 -20.07 -20.34
N LYS A 212 -27.48 -19.28 -20.39
CA LYS A 212 -27.45 -17.94 -21.00
C LYS A 212 -26.37 -17.09 -20.34
N MET A 213 -25.59 -16.39 -21.14
CA MET A 213 -24.57 -15.46 -20.64
C MET A 213 -25.17 -14.08 -20.42
N VAL A 214 -24.75 -13.44 -19.33
CA VAL A 214 -25.16 -12.08 -18.96
C VAL A 214 -23.95 -11.21 -18.65
N LEU A 215 -24.11 -9.90 -18.81
CA LEU A 215 -23.26 -8.96 -18.08
C LEU A 215 -23.68 -9.02 -16.61
N ARG A 216 -22.71 -9.19 -15.71
CA ARG A 216 -23.01 -9.39 -14.28
C ARG A 216 -23.79 -8.21 -13.72
N THR A 217 -24.87 -8.48 -13.00
CA THR A 217 -25.75 -7.45 -12.41
C THR A 217 -25.28 -7.00 -11.02
N HIS A 218 -24.40 -7.79 -10.42
CA HIS A 218 -23.82 -7.58 -9.11
C HIS A 218 -22.52 -8.39 -8.98
N THR A 219 -21.63 -8.01 -8.08
CA THR A 219 -20.39 -8.74 -7.79
C THR A 219 -20.59 -10.04 -7.00
N THR A 220 -21.77 -10.28 -6.43
CA THR A 220 -22.13 -11.48 -5.63
C THR A 220 -21.96 -12.80 -6.35
N CYS A 221 -22.05 -12.78 -7.67
CA CYS A 221 -21.76 -13.95 -8.50
C CYS A 221 -20.28 -14.38 -8.44
N VAL A 222 -19.37 -13.43 -8.19
CA VAL A 222 -17.92 -13.66 -8.11
C VAL A 222 -17.56 -14.27 -6.77
N THR A 223 -18.04 -13.70 -5.67
CA THR A 223 -17.77 -14.18 -4.31
C THR A 223 -18.35 -15.57 -4.09
N ILE A 224 -19.61 -15.82 -4.47
CA ILE A 224 -20.23 -17.13 -4.27
C ILE A 224 -19.53 -18.22 -5.09
N LYS A 225 -19.12 -17.90 -6.32
CA LYS A 225 -18.35 -18.81 -7.17
C LYS A 225 -16.99 -19.12 -6.55
N HIS A 226 -16.28 -18.10 -6.08
CA HIS A 226 -15.00 -18.27 -5.39
C HIS A 226 -15.15 -19.17 -4.14
N LEU A 227 -16.19 -18.96 -3.33
CA LEU A 227 -16.47 -19.82 -2.17
C LEU A 227 -16.82 -21.26 -2.58
N ALA A 228 -17.57 -21.45 -3.66
CA ALA A 228 -17.95 -22.77 -4.15
C ALA A 228 -16.75 -23.58 -4.69
N GLU A 229 -15.76 -22.88 -5.26
CA GLU A 229 -14.54 -23.49 -5.82
C GLU A 229 -13.52 -23.82 -4.71
N ASN A 230 -13.32 -22.90 -3.75
CA ASN A 230 -12.27 -23.02 -2.74
C ASN A 230 -12.74 -23.68 -1.43
N LYS A 231 -14.03 -23.54 -1.09
CA LYS A 231 -14.66 -24.09 0.13
C LYS A 231 -13.84 -23.86 1.42
N PRO A 232 -13.40 -22.62 1.70
CA PRO A 232 -12.63 -22.35 2.90
C PRO A 232 -13.50 -22.52 4.16
N ASP A 233 -12.89 -22.99 5.25
CA ASP A 233 -13.54 -23.00 6.57
C ASP A 233 -13.66 -21.58 7.15
N GLU A 234 -12.67 -20.73 6.89
CA GLU A 234 -12.64 -19.33 7.27
C GLU A 234 -12.05 -18.48 6.15
N ALA A 235 -12.73 -17.39 5.80
CA ALA A 235 -12.25 -16.46 4.78
C ALA A 235 -12.88 -15.08 4.94
N ARG A 236 -12.15 -14.04 4.53
CA ARG A 236 -12.65 -12.68 4.32
C ARG A 236 -12.23 -12.25 2.92
N VAL A 237 -13.18 -12.21 2.00
CA VAL A 237 -12.88 -11.83 0.60
C VAL A 237 -13.84 -10.76 0.14
N PHE A 238 -13.38 -9.89 -0.74
CA PHE A 238 -14.23 -8.91 -1.39
C PHE A 238 -13.92 -8.84 -2.88
N SER A 239 -14.92 -8.48 -3.67
CA SER A 239 -14.77 -8.19 -5.08
C SER A 239 -15.25 -6.77 -5.35
N LEU A 240 -14.42 -6.01 -6.03
CA LEU A 240 -14.72 -4.67 -6.49
C LEU A 240 -14.71 -4.67 -8.01
N GLY A 241 -15.79 -4.22 -8.63
CA GLY A 241 -15.76 -3.98 -10.06
C GLY A 241 -17.09 -3.52 -10.63
N ARG A 242 -17.03 -3.24 -11.94
CA ARG A 242 -18.18 -2.75 -12.68
C ARG A 242 -19.25 -3.81 -12.85
N VAL A 243 -20.50 -3.41 -12.69
CA VAL A 243 -21.71 -4.21 -12.86
C VAL A 243 -22.66 -3.48 -13.80
N PHE A 244 -23.60 -4.22 -14.38
CA PHE A 244 -24.46 -3.73 -15.46
C PHE A 244 -25.91 -4.06 -15.16
N ARG A 245 -26.80 -3.07 -15.24
CA ARG A 245 -28.24 -3.25 -15.06
C ARG A 245 -28.96 -2.47 -16.13
N ASN A 246 -29.96 -3.07 -16.76
CA ASN A 246 -30.73 -2.40 -17.82
C ASN A 246 -31.76 -1.42 -17.24
N GLU A 247 -31.36 -0.63 -16.25
CA GLU A 247 -32.23 0.34 -15.59
C GLU A 247 -32.26 1.65 -16.37
N LYS A 248 -33.39 2.36 -16.30
CA LYS A 248 -33.52 3.69 -16.89
C LYS A 248 -32.53 4.66 -16.22
N VAL A 249 -31.63 5.23 -17.02
CA VAL A 249 -30.66 6.23 -16.57
C VAL A 249 -31.38 7.40 -15.91
N SER A 250 -30.95 7.75 -14.71
CA SER A 250 -31.46 8.88 -13.93
C SER A 250 -30.34 9.49 -13.08
N TYR A 251 -30.67 10.52 -12.31
CA TYR A 251 -29.73 11.15 -11.37
C TYR A 251 -29.22 10.19 -10.26
N LYS A 252 -29.91 9.06 -10.04
CA LYS A 252 -29.55 8.04 -9.03
C LYS A 252 -29.08 6.71 -9.61
N HIS A 253 -29.39 6.43 -10.87
CA HIS A 253 -29.23 5.11 -11.48
C HIS A 253 -28.48 5.23 -12.80
N LEU A 254 -27.44 4.42 -12.94
CA LEU A 254 -26.70 4.24 -14.19
C LEU A 254 -26.86 2.81 -14.70
N VAL A 255 -26.68 2.66 -16.00
CA VAL A 255 -26.67 1.35 -16.66
C VAL A 255 -25.43 0.54 -16.29
N GLU A 256 -24.30 1.21 -16.09
CA GLU A 256 -23.06 0.64 -15.55
C GLU A 256 -22.57 1.45 -14.36
N PHE A 257 -22.14 0.76 -13.31
CA PHE A 257 -21.60 1.39 -12.10
C PHE A 257 -20.68 0.42 -11.36
N ASN A 258 -19.90 0.91 -10.40
CA ASN A 258 -18.95 0.11 -9.63
C ASN A 258 -19.61 -0.40 -8.36
N GLN A 259 -19.66 -1.71 -8.22
CA GLN A 259 -20.12 -2.36 -7.01
C GLN A 259 -18.93 -2.94 -6.25
N ILE A 260 -18.95 -2.77 -4.94
CA ILE A 260 -18.12 -3.54 -4.03
C ILE A 260 -19.02 -4.50 -3.26
N GLU A 261 -18.54 -5.73 -3.07
CA GLU A 261 -19.21 -6.72 -2.25
C GLU A 261 -18.18 -7.57 -1.54
N GLY A 262 -18.45 -7.91 -0.28
CA GLY A 262 -17.58 -8.75 0.52
C GLY A 262 -18.34 -9.81 1.27
N VAL A 263 -17.63 -10.92 1.51
CA VAL A 263 -18.13 -12.06 2.26
C VAL A 263 -17.16 -12.46 3.36
N VAL A 264 -17.72 -12.90 4.48
CA VAL A 264 -16.98 -13.48 5.60
C VAL A 264 -17.55 -14.86 5.89
N VAL A 265 -16.70 -15.87 5.79
CA VAL A 265 -17.02 -17.25 6.13
C VAL A 265 -16.36 -17.57 7.46
N GLY A 266 -17.11 -18.18 8.38
CA GLY A 266 -16.56 -18.64 9.64
C GLY A 266 -17.59 -19.35 10.51
N LYS A 267 -17.12 -20.24 11.38
CA LYS A 267 -17.99 -21.08 12.23
C LYS A 267 -18.91 -20.26 13.14
N ASP A 268 -18.38 -19.19 13.73
CA ASP A 268 -19.09 -18.35 14.70
C ASP A 268 -19.62 -17.05 14.08
N ALA A 269 -19.60 -16.95 12.75
CA ALA A 269 -20.00 -15.76 12.01
C ALA A 269 -21.51 -15.52 12.16
N ASN A 270 -21.88 -14.37 12.72
CA ASN A 270 -23.25 -14.00 13.02
C ASN A 270 -23.56 -12.53 12.68
N LEU A 271 -24.83 -12.15 12.79
CA LEU A 271 -25.32 -10.83 12.40
C LEU A 271 -24.61 -9.68 13.14
N ARG A 272 -24.24 -9.87 14.42
CA ARG A 272 -23.52 -8.86 15.20
C ARG A 272 -22.13 -8.61 14.62
N ASN A 273 -21.45 -9.65 14.12
CA ASN A 273 -20.17 -9.48 13.44
C ASN A 273 -20.35 -8.66 12.16
N LEU A 274 -21.39 -8.95 11.36
CA LEU A 274 -21.66 -8.22 10.12
C LEU A 274 -21.96 -6.73 10.38
N MET A 275 -22.80 -6.43 11.38
CA MET A 275 -23.06 -5.05 11.82
C MET A 275 -21.78 -4.36 12.31
N GLY A 276 -20.90 -5.10 13.01
CA GLY A 276 -19.61 -4.60 13.48
C GLY A 276 -18.68 -4.22 12.34
N ILE A 277 -18.54 -5.09 11.32
CA ILE A 277 -17.74 -4.84 10.11
C ILE A 277 -18.23 -3.58 9.39
N GLN A 278 -19.54 -3.49 9.17
CA GLN A 278 -20.15 -2.35 8.48
C GLN A 278 -19.96 -1.05 9.27
N ARG A 279 -20.13 -1.09 10.60
CA ARG A 279 -19.89 0.07 11.46
C ARG A 279 -18.45 0.56 11.40
N GLU A 280 -17.49 -0.36 11.41
CA GLU A 280 -16.07 -0.02 11.32
C GLU A 280 -15.71 0.54 9.94
N PHE A 281 -16.24 -0.03 8.85
CA PHE A 281 -16.08 0.51 7.50
C PHE A 281 -16.57 1.96 7.40
N TYR A 282 -17.82 2.24 7.79
CA TYR A 282 -18.38 3.59 7.72
C TYR A 282 -17.65 4.57 8.65
N LYS A 283 -17.20 4.12 9.82
CA LYS A 283 -16.38 4.96 10.70
C LYS A 283 -15.07 5.39 10.02
N ARG A 284 -14.40 4.47 9.31
CA ARG A 284 -13.13 4.74 8.61
C ARG A 284 -13.29 5.67 7.42
N ILE A 285 -14.43 5.62 6.73
CA ILE A 285 -14.74 6.54 5.63
C ILE A 285 -15.30 7.90 6.11
N GLY A 286 -15.33 8.15 7.42
CA GLY A 286 -15.81 9.40 8.00
C GLY A 286 -17.33 9.52 8.17
N ILE A 287 -18.08 8.44 7.98
CA ILE A 287 -19.54 8.41 8.10
C ILE A 287 -19.94 7.78 9.44
N THR A 288 -20.42 8.60 10.38
CA THR A 288 -20.73 8.14 11.75
C THR A 288 -22.22 7.92 12.00
N LYS A 289 -23.10 8.67 11.33
CA LYS A 289 -24.56 8.54 11.46
C LYS A 289 -25.10 7.41 10.58
N ILE A 290 -25.00 6.19 11.10
CA ILE A 290 -25.53 4.99 10.44
C ILE A 290 -26.61 4.32 11.28
N LYS A 291 -27.57 3.66 10.62
CA LYS A 291 -28.51 2.72 11.24
C LYS A 291 -28.69 1.49 10.36
N PHE A 292 -29.03 0.38 10.97
CA PHE A 292 -29.36 -0.86 10.26
C PHE A 292 -30.87 -1.01 10.16
N TRP A 293 -31.36 -1.25 8.95
CA TRP A 293 -32.79 -1.37 8.68
C TRP A 293 -33.11 -2.75 8.11
N PRO A 294 -34.08 -3.51 8.65
CA PRO A 294 -34.50 -4.78 8.08
C PRO A 294 -35.00 -4.62 6.64
N THR A 295 -34.54 -5.49 5.75
CA THR A 295 -34.93 -5.50 4.34
C THR A 295 -35.03 -6.93 3.84
N PHE A 296 -35.34 -7.13 2.57
CA PHE A 296 -35.44 -8.46 1.96
C PHE A 296 -34.48 -8.57 0.77
N PHE A 297 -33.62 -9.60 0.79
CA PHE A 297 -32.90 -10.06 -0.39
C PHE A 297 -33.11 -11.58 -0.55
N PRO A 298 -33.37 -12.09 -1.76
CA PRO A 298 -33.72 -13.51 -1.97
C PRO A 298 -32.68 -14.52 -1.42
N TYR A 299 -31.40 -14.13 -1.42
CA TYR A 299 -30.26 -14.98 -1.05
C TYR A 299 -29.79 -14.83 0.39
N THR A 300 -30.35 -13.91 1.20
CA THR A 300 -29.93 -13.72 2.60
C THR A 300 -31.09 -13.80 3.59
N GLU A 301 -30.82 -14.39 4.76
CA GLU A 301 -31.73 -14.42 5.90
C GLU A 301 -30.91 -14.57 7.21
N PRO A 302 -30.98 -13.60 8.14
CA PRO A 302 -31.67 -12.31 8.04
C PRO A 302 -30.99 -11.34 7.06
N SER A 303 -31.78 -10.40 6.55
CA SER A 303 -31.38 -9.36 5.61
C SER A 303 -31.54 -7.96 6.23
N LEU A 304 -30.50 -7.13 6.10
CA LEU A 304 -30.48 -5.73 6.55
C LEU A 304 -29.93 -4.83 5.44
N GLN A 305 -30.17 -3.54 5.55
CA GLN A 305 -29.47 -2.51 4.78
C GLN A 305 -28.87 -1.48 5.73
N THR A 306 -27.69 -0.97 5.38
CA THR A 306 -27.10 0.17 6.07
C THR A 306 -27.69 1.45 5.50
N MET A 307 -28.33 2.21 6.38
CA MET A 307 -28.84 3.53 6.10
C MET A 307 -27.86 4.56 6.67
N VAL A 308 -27.47 5.54 5.87
CA VAL A 308 -26.63 6.68 6.25
C VAL A 308 -27.46 7.94 6.27
N TYR A 309 -27.25 8.80 7.27
CA TYR A 309 -27.90 10.11 7.31
C TYR A 309 -27.14 11.09 6.40
N ASN A 310 -27.83 11.63 5.40
CA ASN A 310 -27.31 12.70 4.56
C ASN A 310 -27.74 14.04 5.18
N GLU A 311 -26.78 14.79 5.74
CA GLU A 311 -27.03 16.09 6.38
C GLU A 311 -27.62 17.12 5.39
N ARG A 312 -27.14 17.11 4.13
CA ARG A 312 -27.54 18.08 3.10
C ARG A 312 -28.98 17.86 2.64
N LEU A 313 -29.43 16.61 2.59
CA LEU A 313 -30.80 16.24 2.20
C LEU A 313 -31.73 16.02 3.40
N GLU A 314 -31.21 16.12 4.62
CA GLU A 314 -31.89 15.82 5.89
C GLU A 314 -32.64 14.46 5.88
N LYS A 315 -32.05 13.45 5.23
CA LYS A 315 -32.70 12.17 4.96
C LYS A 315 -31.78 10.99 5.15
N TRP A 316 -32.36 9.87 5.59
CA TRP A 316 -31.70 8.57 5.59
C TRP A 316 -31.69 7.98 4.19
N ILE A 317 -30.50 7.62 3.70
CA ILE A 317 -30.29 7.02 2.38
C ILE A 317 -29.66 5.64 2.54
N GLU A 318 -30.10 4.71 1.69
CA GLU A 318 -29.57 3.35 1.65
C GLU A 318 -28.27 3.31 0.85
N LEU A 319 -27.23 2.70 1.43
CA LEU A 319 -25.94 2.50 0.76
C LEU A 319 -25.66 1.04 0.46
N PHE A 320 -25.52 0.21 1.50
CA PHE A 320 -25.14 -1.20 1.35
C PHE A 320 -26.26 -2.11 1.81
N GLY A 321 -26.59 -3.11 0.99
CA GLY A 321 -27.33 -4.30 1.43
C GLY A 321 -26.39 -5.26 2.17
N MET A 322 -26.91 -5.99 3.15
CA MET A 322 -26.13 -6.95 3.91
C MET A 322 -27.03 -8.07 4.47
N GLY A 323 -26.46 -9.24 4.73
CA GLY A 323 -27.18 -10.33 5.34
C GLY A 323 -26.34 -11.59 5.50
N ILE A 324 -26.98 -12.65 5.98
CA ILE A 324 -26.35 -13.97 6.09
C ILE A 324 -26.87 -14.83 4.94
N PHE A 325 -26.00 -15.43 4.13
CA PHE A 325 -26.46 -16.27 3.02
C PHE A 325 -27.32 -17.41 3.54
N ARG A 326 -28.42 -17.61 2.83
CA ARG A 326 -29.37 -18.67 3.10
C ARG A 326 -28.73 -20.06 2.93
N PRO A 327 -29.16 -21.06 3.72
CA PRO A 327 -28.74 -22.44 3.53
C PRO A 327 -28.96 -22.98 2.12
N GLU A 328 -30.00 -22.49 1.42
CA GLU A 328 -30.33 -22.86 0.04
C GLU A 328 -29.34 -22.33 -1.00
N VAL A 329 -28.53 -21.33 -0.63
CA VAL A 329 -27.39 -20.83 -1.42
C VAL A 329 -26.13 -21.65 -1.11
N THR A 330 -25.82 -21.82 0.18
CA THR A 330 -24.53 -22.39 0.62
C THR A 330 -24.45 -23.92 0.51
N LYS A 331 -25.46 -24.64 0.99
CA LYS A 331 -25.44 -26.12 1.06
C LYS A 331 -25.32 -26.79 -0.32
N PRO A 332 -26.04 -26.35 -1.38
CA PRO A 332 -25.88 -26.94 -2.71
C PRO A 332 -24.46 -26.83 -3.27
N LEU A 333 -23.73 -25.79 -2.87
CA LEU A 333 -22.36 -25.51 -3.30
C LEU A 333 -21.30 -26.18 -2.41
N GLY A 334 -21.72 -26.86 -1.34
CA GLY A 334 -20.84 -27.55 -0.40
C GLY A 334 -20.21 -26.63 0.65
N ILE A 335 -20.72 -25.41 0.81
CA ILE A 335 -20.29 -24.47 1.85
C ILE A 335 -21.06 -24.82 3.14
N THR A 336 -20.34 -25.17 4.20
CA THR A 336 -20.93 -25.71 5.44
C THR A 336 -21.02 -24.68 6.56
N LYS A 337 -20.23 -23.61 6.49
CA LYS A 337 -20.19 -22.55 7.51
C LYS A 337 -21.13 -21.40 7.15
N PRO A 338 -21.61 -20.63 8.14
CA PRO A 338 -22.29 -19.36 7.89
C PRO A 338 -21.44 -18.42 7.04
N VAL A 339 -22.10 -17.72 6.11
CA VAL A 339 -21.47 -16.73 5.24
C VAL A 339 -22.19 -15.40 5.44
N LEU A 340 -21.49 -14.42 5.98
CA LEU A 340 -21.95 -13.04 6.05
C LEU A 340 -21.62 -12.38 4.71
N ALA A 341 -22.55 -11.63 4.14
CA ALA A 341 -22.36 -10.92 2.88
C ALA A 341 -22.81 -9.46 3.03
N TRP A 342 -22.14 -8.56 2.34
CA TRP A 342 -22.54 -7.16 2.21
C TRP A 342 -22.15 -6.65 0.83
N GLY A 343 -22.84 -5.65 0.31
CA GLY A 343 -22.46 -5.02 -0.94
C GLY A 343 -23.23 -3.75 -1.24
N GLY A 344 -22.64 -2.89 -2.06
CA GLY A 344 -23.31 -1.67 -2.53
C GLY A 344 -22.51 -0.93 -3.60
N GLY A 345 -23.19 0.04 -4.21
CA GLY A 345 -22.59 0.90 -5.24
C GLY A 345 -21.64 1.92 -4.62
N ILE A 346 -20.46 2.09 -5.22
CA ILE A 346 -19.44 3.03 -4.76
C ILE A 346 -19.82 4.46 -5.10
N GLU A 347 -20.54 4.64 -6.21
CA GLU A 347 -20.96 5.95 -6.69
C GLU A 347 -21.79 6.70 -5.64
N ARG A 348 -22.68 6.02 -4.91
CA ARG A 348 -23.48 6.67 -3.85
C ARG A 348 -22.60 7.19 -2.70
N ILE A 349 -21.52 6.49 -2.37
CA ILE A 349 -20.54 6.96 -1.38
C ILE A 349 -19.78 8.17 -1.92
N ALA A 350 -19.33 8.10 -3.17
CA ALA A 350 -18.65 9.20 -3.83
C ALA A 350 -19.55 10.46 -3.91
N MET A 351 -20.83 10.29 -4.25
CA MET A 351 -21.82 11.38 -4.26
C MET A 351 -21.90 12.08 -2.90
N LEU A 352 -21.90 11.32 -1.80
CA LEU A 352 -21.91 11.90 -0.45
C LEU A 352 -20.63 12.65 -0.13
N LYS A 353 -19.48 12.06 -0.46
CA LYS A 353 -18.16 12.61 -0.16
C LYS A 353 -17.89 13.91 -0.93
N TYR A 354 -18.31 13.99 -2.19
CA TYR A 354 -18.12 15.16 -3.05
C TYR A 354 -19.32 16.12 -3.09
N GLY A 355 -20.41 15.83 -2.36
CA GLY A 355 -21.60 16.68 -2.35
C GLY A 355 -22.31 16.76 -3.71
N ILE A 356 -22.31 15.67 -4.47
CA ILE A 356 -22.92 15.57 -5.81
C ILE A 356 -24.32 14.97 -5.71
N ASP A 357 -25.27 15.54 -6.44
CA ASP A 357 -26.67 15.07 -6.49
C ASP A 357 -26.98 14.15 -7.66
N ASP A 358 -26.16 14.20 -8.71
CA ASP A 358 -26.35 13.44 -9.94
C ASP A 358 -25.15 12.55 -10.23
N VAL A 359 -25.38 11.23 -10.17
CA VAL A 359 -24.34 10.22 -10.42
C VAL A 359 -23.68 10.35 -11.80
N ARG A 360 -24.38 10.93 -12.78
CA ARG A 360 -23.88 11.10 -14.16
C ARG A 360 -22.72 12.08 -14.22
N GLU A 361 -22.59 12.99 -13.25
CA GLU A 361 -21.49 13.95 -13.21
C GLU A 361 -20.11 13.28 -13.15
N PHE A 362 -20.01 12.09 -12.55
CA PHE A 362 -18.78 11.29 -12.56
C PHE A 362 -18.37 10.78 -13.94
N TYR A 363 -19.28 10.75 -14.92
CA TYR A 363 -19.04 10.17 -16.25
C TYR A 363 -19.11 11.21 -17.38
N ASN A 364 -19.56 12.44 -17.07
CA ASN A 364 -19.64 13.54 -18.03
C ASN A 364 -18.27 14.13 -18.42
N ASN A 365 -17.19 13.72 -17.75
CA ASN A 365 -15.82 14.23 -17.99
C ASN A 365 -15.71 15.76 -17.91
N ASN A 366 -16.42 16.40 -16.96
CA ASN A 366 -16.32 17.85 -16.76
C ASN A 366 -14.93 18.24 -16.23
N LEU A 367 -14.07 18.75 -17.11
CA LEU A 367 -12.68 19.09 -16.78
C LEU A 367 -12.55 20.18 -15.71
N SER A 368 -13.49 21.13 -15.64
CA SER A 368 -13.47 22.19 -14.61
C SER A 368 -13.67 21.59 -13.22
N TRP A 369 -14.64 20.68 -13.09
CA TRP A 369 -14.87 19.96 -11.85
C TRP A 369 -13.71 19.01 -11.52
N LEU A 370 -13.22 18.21 -12.49
CA LEU A 370 -12.09 17.30 -12.27
C LEU A 370 -10.79 18.00 -11.84
N ARG A 371 -10.58 19.24 -12.29
CA ARG A 371 -9.42 20.07 -11.89
C ARG A 371 -9.59 20.72 -10.52
N SER A 372 -10.82 21.01 -10.09
CA SER A 372 -11.10 21.70 -8.83
C SER A 372 -11.47 20.76 -7.69
N ALA A 373 -11.94 19.55 -7.97
CA ALA A 373 -12.34 18.55 -6.98
C ALA A 373 -11.20 18.30 -5.99
N THR A 374 -11.45 18.65 -4.73
CA THR A 374 -10.51 18.49 -3.63
C THR A 374 -10.35 17.01 -3.30
N LYS A 375 -9.12 16.55 -3.09
CA LYS A 375 -8.90 15.25 -2.45
C LYS A 375 -9.38 15.37 -1.00
N CYS A 376 -10.51 14.75 -0.65
CA CYS A 376 -10.78 14.48 0.76
C CYS A 376 -9.87 13.32 1.15
N GLN A 377 -8.77 13.62 1.85
CA GLN A 377 -7.97 12.63 2.56
C GLN A 377 -8.54 12.44 3.96
#